data_AF-A0A8C4NGS3-F1
#
_entry.id   AF-A0A8C4NGS3-F1
#
_cell.length_a   1.000
_cell.length_b   1.000
_cell.length_c   1.000
_cell.angle_alpha   90.00
_cell.angle_beta   90.00
_cell.angle_gamma   90.00
#
_symmetry.space_group_name_H-M   'P 1'
#
loop_
_entity.id
_entity.type
_entity.pdbx_description
1 polymer ?
#
loop_
_entity_poly.entity_id
_entity_poly.type
_entity_poly.pdbx_seq_one_letter_code
_entity_poly.pdbx_strand_id
1 'polypeptide(L)'
;MTQLHSTQEEADTRMLPHAHYISTQGIRSIIIKSPDTDVFVICVALVSHLVGSQLYFHTGRDNNVHTIDLQAIQQELGDDIAKAIIGLHCFTGCDSVSSFYGKGKTKAIKLLTQNKSFSHACQMLGESFSITDELVSLLEDFVCKLYSQQEYSHVNDARYSMFSMATRNESVMPPNRDALIKQVQRANFQAAVCKRSFDNHPDIPSPAGHAPPPSVTDELVSLLEDFVCKLYSQQEYSHVNNARYSMFLMATRNESIMPPNRDALIKHVQRANFQAAV
;
A
#
# COMPACT_ATOMS: atom_id res chain seq x y z
N MET A 1 5.59 -29.74 2.94
CA MET A 1 5.80 -28.35 2.52
C MET A 1 5.04 -27.36 3.43
N THR A 2 5.07 -27.53 4.75
CA THR A 2 4.34 -26.68 5.71
C THR A 2 5.07 -25.36 6.04
N GLN A 3 6.39 -25.28 5.81
CA GLN A 3 7.22 -24.13 6.19
C GLN A 3 7.11 -22.91 5.28
N LEU A 4 6.57 -23.06 4.06
CA LEU A 4 6.39 -21.97 3.09
C LEU A 4 4.93 -21.55 2.92
N HIS A 5 4.02 -22.17 3.67
CA HIS A 5 2.62 -21.78 3.66
C HIS A 5 2.49 -20.41 4.33
N SER A 6 1.89 -19.45 3.62
CA SER A 6 1.64 -18.11 4.14
C SER A 6 0.20 -17.67 3.84
N THR A 7 -0.40 -16.92 4.77
CA THR A 7 -1.69 -16.25 4.61
C THR A 7 -1.56 -14.81 4.14
N GLN A 8 -0.34 -14.32 3.90
CA GLN A 8 -0.10 -13.02 3.24
C GLN A 8 -0.86 -13.00 1.91
N GLU A 9 -1.76 -12.04 1.72
CA GLU A 9 -2.64 -12.01 0.55
C GLU A 9 -1.87 -11.60 -0.72
N GLU A 10 -1.03 -10.58 -0.61
CA GLU A 10 -0.40 -9.91 -1.75
C GLU A 10 1.01 -10.46 -2.03
N ALA A 11 1.44 -10.35 -3.29
CA ALA A 11 2.71 -10.90 -3.72
C ALA A 11 3.90 -10.15 -3.11
N ASP A 12 3.79 -8.83 -3.00
CA ASP A 12 4.79 -7.93 -2.45
C ASP A 12 5.17 -8.29 -1.00
N THR A 13 4.20 -8.61 -0.14
CA THR A 13 4.46 -9.04 1.22
C THR A 13 4.86 -10.51 1.29
N ARG A 14 4.25 -11.39 0.47
CA ARG A 14 4.53 -12.83 0.46
C ARG A 14 5.95 -13.20 -0.01
N MET A 15 6.66 -12.31 -0.69
CA MET A 15 8.06 -12.55 -1.09
C MET A 15 9.02 -12.62 0.12
N LEU A 16 8.76 -11.85 1.17
CA LEU A 16 9.69 -11.70 2.30
C LEU A 16 9.82 -12.95 3.18
N PRO A 17 8.74 -13.70 3.50
CA PRO A 17 8.86 -14.97 4.23
C PRO A 17 9.65 -16.02 3.44
N HIS A 18 9.54 -16.03 2.11
CA HIS A 18 10.36 -16.91 1.27
C HIS A 18 11.84 -16.52 1.34
N ALA A 19 12.17 -15.23 1.26
CA ALA A 19 13.54 -14.75 1.45
C ALA A 19 14.08 -15.12 2.84
N HIS A 20 13.28 -14.94 3.88
CA HIS A 20 13.64 -15.34 5.24
C HIS A 20 13.93 -16.84 5.35
N TYR A 21 13.03 -17.67 4.83
CA TYR A 21 13.23 -19.12 4.80
C TYR A 21 14.56 -19.49 4.11
N ILE A 22 14.83 -18.95 2.92
CA ILE A 22 16.08 -19.18 2.18
C ILE A 22 17.30 -18.78 3.02
N SER A 23 17.23 -17.64 3.73
CA SER A 23 18.29 -17.21 4.65
C SER A 23 18.55 -18.24 5.74
N THR A 24 17.49 -18.78 6.36
CA THR A 24 17.64 -19.85 7.39
C THR A 24 18.24 -21.15 6.87
N GLN A 25 18.22 -21.38 5.55
CA GLN A 25 18.91 -22.52 4.92
C GLN A 25 20.42 -22.26 4.71
N GLY A 26 20.93 -21.11 5.15
CA GLY A 26 22.35 -20.75 5.05
C GLY A 26 22.76 -20.14 3.69
N ILE A 27 21.78 -19.78 2.85
CA ILE A 27 22.04 -19.16 1.54
C ILE A 27 22.38 -17.68 1.74
N ARG A 28 23.64 -17.31 1.52
CA ARG A 28 24.18 -15.97 1.83
C ARG A 28 23.74 -14.84 0.91
N SER A 29 23.15 -15.15 -0.25
CA SER A 29 22.80 -14.13 -1.25
C SER A 29 21.44 -14.46 -1.86
N ILE A 30 20.50 -13.54 -1.71
CA ILE A 30 19.11 -13.69 -2.13
C ILE A 30 18.79 -12.56 -3.08
N ILE A 31 18.10 -12.86 -4.18
CA ILE A 31 17.68 -11.87 -5.17
C ILE A 31 16.15 -11.87 -5.25
N ILE A 32 15.56 -10.72 -4.97
CA ILE A 32 14.15 -10.44 -5.27
C ILE A 32 14.08 -9.70 -6.60
N LYS A 33 13.40 -10.30 -7.58
CA LYS A 33 13.17 -9.67 -8.89
C LYS A 33 11.79 -9.06 -8.93
N SER A 34 11.71 -7.73 -9.04
CA SER A 34 10.44 -7.03 -9.19
C SER A 34 10.63 -5.66 -9.88
N PRO A 35 9.74 -5.25 -10.78
CA PRO A 35 9.67 -3.88 -11.28
C PRO A 35 8.95 -2.93 -10.31
N ASP A 36 8.36 -3.47 -9.24
CA ASP A 36 7.44 -2.76 -8.35
C ASP A 36 8.18 -2.00 -7.24
N THR A 37 7.78 -0.75 -7.02
CA THR A 37 8.34 0.13 -5.98
C THR A 37 7.86 -0.27 -4.59
N ASP A 38 6.66 -0.83 -4.46
CA ASP A 38 6.11 -1.24 -3.15
C ASP A 38 6.96 -2.36 -2.56
N VAL A 39 7.35 -3.34 -3.39
CA VAL A 39 8.30 -4.40 -3.01
C VAL A 39 9.64 -3.81 -2.59
N PHE A 40 10.18 -2.86 -3.36
CA PHE A 40 11.47 -2.23 -3.04
C PHE A 40 11.44 -1.53 -1.68
N VAL A 41 10.40 -0.74 -1.41
CA VAL A 41 10.24 -0.01 -0.14
C VAL A 41 10.12 -0.96 1.04
N ILE A 42 9.30 -2.01 0.93
CA ILE A 42 9.16 -3.04 1.97
C ILE A 42 10.50 -3.73 2.23
N CYS A 43 11.21 -4.13 1.17
CA CYS A 43 12.48 -4.81 1.33
C CYS A 43 13.54 -3.92 1.99
N VAL A 44 13.69 -2.66 1.57
CA VAL A 44 14.65 -1.71 2.18
C VAL A 44 14.36 -1.52 3.68
N ALA A 45 13.08 -1.38 4.03
CA ALA A 45 12.68 -1.13 5.41
C ALA A 45 12.97 -2.31 6.35
N LEU A 46 12.82 -3.54 5.84
CA LEU A 46 12.86 -4.74 6.66
C LEU A 46 14.13 -5.58 6.46
N VAL A 47 15.04 -5.20 5.53
CA VAL A 47 16.24 -6.00 5.21
C VAL A 47 17.11 -6.32 6.43
N SER A 48 17.11 -5.46 7.45
CA SER A 48 17.84 -5.68 8.71
C SER A 48 17.36 -6.91 9.49
N HIS A 49 16.14 -7.40 9.24
CA HIS A 49 15.62 -8.62 9.84
C HIS A 49 16.17 -9.89 9.15
N LEU A 50 16.74 -9.77 7.95
CA LEU A 50 17.31 -10.87 7.20
C LEU A 50 18.76 -11.14 7.63
N VAL A 51 18.93 -11.60 8.87
CA VAL A 51 20.26 -11.85 9.44
C VAL A 51 20.95 -13.02 8.73
N GLY A 52 22.22 -12.83 8.36
CA GLY A 52 23.07 -13.87 7.78
C GLY A 52 23.05 -13.96 6.26
N SER A 53 22.23 -13.16 5.58
CA SER A 53 22.13 -13.14 4.12
C SER A 53 22.06 -11.73 3.56
N GLN A 54 22.70 -11.53 2.41
CA GLN A 54 22.60 -10.31 1.62
C GLN A 54 21.35 -10.36 0.73
N LEU A 55 20.60 -9.26 0.65
CA LEU A 55 19.40 -9.16 -0.15
C LEU A 55 19.63 -8.16 -1.29
N TYR A 56 19.46 -8.63 -2.51
CA TYR A 56 19.56 -7.82 -3.70
C TYR A 56 18.19 -7.64 -4.34
N PHE A 57 17.93 -6.43 -4.82
CA PHE A 57 16.73 -6.10 -5.58
C PHE A 57 17.07 -5.96 -7.05
N HIS A 58 16.45 -6.78 -7.88
CA HIS A 58 16.69 -6.80 -9.32
C HIS A 58 15.48 -6.21 -10.06
N THR A 59 15.71 -5.09 -10.76
CA THR A 59 14.67 -4.30 -11.42
C THR A 59 15.12 -3.76 -12.78
N GLY A 60 14.19 -3.18 -13.53
CA GLY A 60 14.42 -2.65 -14.87
C GLY A 60 13.95 -3.56 -16.01
N ARG A 61 14.14 -3.09 -17.25
CA ARG A 61 13.75 -3.80 -18.48
C ARG A 61 14.87 -3.70 -19.52
N ASP A 62 14.96 -4.73 -20.34
CA ASP A 62 15.88 -4.84 -21.48
C ASP A 62 17.33 -4.55 -21.08
N ASN A 63 17.94 -3.51 -21.66
CA ASN A 63 19.33 -3.13 -21.40
C ASN A 63 19.51 -2.28 -20.14
N ASN A 64 18.43 -1.83 -19.50
CA ASN A 64 18.46 -0.97 -18.30
C ASN A 64 18.05 -1.77 -17.06
N VAL A 65 18.81 -2.83 -16.79
CA VAL A 65 18.58 -3.72 -15.64
C VAL A 65 19.57 -3.39 -14.55
N HIS A 66 19.07 -3.32 -13.31
CA HIS A 66 19.86 -2.97 -12.14
C HIS A 66 19.70 -4.04 -11.06
N THR A 67 20.80 -4.41 -10.43
CA THR A 67 20.82 -5.22 -9.20
C THR A 67 21.34 -4.34 -8.09
N ILE A 68 20.48 -4.04 -7.12
CA ILE A 68 20.71 -3.06 -6.05
C ILE A 68 20.92 -3.82 -4.74
N ASP A 69 21.97 -3.47 -4.01
CA ASP A 69 22.23 -4.00 -2.67
C ASP A 69 21.34 -3.29 -1.63
N LEU A 70 20.41 -4.00 -1.02
CA LEU A 70 19.42 -3.37 -0.14
C LEU A 70 19.97 -3.05 1.25
N GLN A 71 20.93 -3.83 1.78
CA GLN A 71 21.57 -3.49 3.04
C GLN A 71 22.44 -2.23 2.87
N ALA A 72 23.13 -2.05 1.75
CA ALA A 72 23.89 -0.84 1.49
C ALA A 72 22.98 0.41 1.48
N ILE A 73 21.81 0.31 0.84
CA ILE A 73 20.80 1.39 0.85
C ILE A 73 20.27 1.64 2.27
N GLN A 74 19.95 0.58 3.02
CA GLN A 74 19.49 0.72 4.41
C GLN A 74 20.53 1.40 5.30
N GLN A 75 21.81 1.05 5.14
CA GLN A 75 22.93 1.67 5.86
C GLN A 75 23.10 3.15 5.51
N GLU A 76 22.94 3.51 4.24
CA GLU A 76 23.03 4.91 3.78
C GLU A 76 21.84 5.75 4.29
N LEU A 77 20.64 5.18 4.31
CA LEU A 77 19.44 5.84 4.85
C LEU A 77 19.51 6.01 6.37
N GLY A 78 20.11 5.04 7.06
CA GLY A 78 20.11 4.94 8.52
C GLY A 78 18.82 4.36 9.08
N ASP A 79 18.90 3.82 10.30
CA ASP A 79 17.83 3.03 10.91
C ASP A 79 16.52 3.81 11.09
N ASP A 80 16.60 5.08 11.47
CA ASP A 80 15.41 5.90 11.72
C ASP A 80 14.58 6.09 10.45
N ILE A 81 15.24 6.35 9.31
CA ILE A 81 14.57 6.57 8.03
C ILE A 81 14.10 5.25 7.45
N ALA A 82 14.92 4.19 7.56
CA ALA A 82 14.53 2.85 7.12
C ALA A 82 13.28 2.35 7.84
N LYS A 83 13.14 2.58 9.15
CA LYS A 83 11.92 2.24 9.90
C LYS A 83 10.71 3.09 9.52
N ALA A 84 10.94 4.33 9.10
CA ALA A 84 9.89 5.27 8.73
C ALA A 84 9.37 5.09 7.30
N ILE A 85 10.15 4.49 6.39
CA ILE A 85 9.87 4.55 4.95
C ILE A 85 8.58 3.83 4.55
N ILE A 86 8.20 2.73 5.21
CA ILE A 86 6.92 2.06 4.97
C ILE A 86 5.75 2.99 5.35
N GLY A 87 5.80 3.58 6.54
CA GLY A 87 4.76 4.49 7.02
C GLY A 87 4.64 5.72 6.13
N LEU A 88 5.78 6.33 5.76
CA LEU A 88 5.82 7.45 4.83
C LEU A 88 5.26 7.08 3.46
N HIS A 89 5.64 5.92 2.91
CA HIS A 89 5.20 5.47 1.61
C HIS A 89 3.68 5.26 1.56
N CYS A 90 3.13 4.52 2.52
CA CYS A 90 1.70 4.29 2.63
C CYS A 90 0.93 5.60 2.87
N PHE A 91 1.45 6.50 3.70
CA PHE A 91 0.79 7.76 4.03
C PHE A 91 0.75 8.76 2.88
N THR A 92 1.83 8.84 2.10
CA THR A 92 1.95 9.76 0.96
C THR A 92 1.38 9.19 -0.34
N GLY A 93 0.95 7.93 -0.31
CA GLY A 93 0.21 7.24 -1.37
C GLY A 93 0.94 6.01 -1.90
N CYS A 94 0.24 4.88 -1.97
CA CYS A 94 0.67 3.61 -2.59
C CYS A 94 -0.52 3.04 -3.36
N ASP A 95 -0.44 1.80 -3.86
CA ASP A 95 -1.53 1.21 -4.65
C ASP A 95 -2.88 1.18 -3.92
N SER A 96 -2.84 1.01 -2.60
CA SER A 96 -4.04 0.96 -1.75
C SER A 96 -4.39 2.30 -1.11
N VAL A 97 -3.51 3.31 -1.12
CA VAL A 97 -3.73 4.58 -0.41
C VAL A 97 -3.54 5.75 -1.36
N SER A 98 -4.52 6.65 -1.40
CA SER A 98 -4.49 7.86 -2.22
C SER A 98 -3.27 8.74 -1.95
N SER A 99 -2.67 9.31 -2.99
CA SER A 99 -1.60 10.30 -2.86
C SER A 99 -2.13 11.71 -2.62
N PHE A 100 -1.33 12.55 -1.95
CA PHE A 100 -1.61 13.99 -1.86
C PHE A 100 -1.33 14.69 -3.20
N TYR A 101 -2.34 15.35 -3.76
CA TYR A 101 -2.26 15.93 -5.10
C TYR A 101 -1.13 16.96 -5.23
N GLY A 102 -0.29 16.78 -6.25
CA GLY A 102 0.87 17.63 -6.52
C GLY A 102 1.97 17.58 -5.45
N LYS A 103 1.94 16.62 -4.51
CA LYS A 103 2.97 16.43 -3.48
C LYS A 103 3.74 15.13 -3.72
N GLY A 104 4.94 15.26 -4.26
CA GLY A 104 5.82 14.12 -4.54
C GLY A 104 6.52 13.57 -3.28
N LYS A 105 6.86 12.28 -3.31
CA LYS A 105 7.57 11.57 -2.22
C LYS A 105 8.94 12.15 -1.90
N THR A 106 9.65 12.73 -2.87
CA THR A 106 10.94 13.42 -2.62
C THR A 106 10.80 14.56 -1.61
N LYS A 107 9.72 15.35 -1.70
CA LYS A 107 9.46 16.43 -0.73
C LYS A 107 9.13 15.84 0.64
N ALA A 108 8.36 14.76 0.67
CA ALA A 108 7.97 14.08 1.90
C ALA A 108 9.18 13.47 2.63
N ILE A 109 10.09 12.80 1.90
CA ILE A 109 11.36 12.26 2.43
C ILE A 109 12.22 13.40 2.98
N LYS A 110 12.34 14.53 2.26
CA LYS A 110 13.10 15.68 2.75
C LYS A 110 12.54 16.24 4.07
N LEU A 111 11.21 16.32 4.21
CA LEU A 111 10.59 16.76 5.45
C LEU A 111 10.84 15.77 6.59
N LEU A 112 10.73 14.47 6.29
CA LEU A 112 10.99 13.39 7.22
C LEU A 112 12.43 13.43 7.75
N THR A 113 13.43 13.62 6.87
CA THR A 113 14.85 13.65 7.27
C THR A 113 15.24 14.91 8.04
N GLN A 114 14.52 16.02 7.85
CA GLN A 114 14.78 17.28 8.53
C GLN A 114 14.10 17.43 9.89
N ASN A 115 13.06 16.62 10.17
CA ASN A 115 12.28 16.72 11.39
C ASN A 115 12.10 15.35 12.06
N LYS A 116 12.72 15.19 13.25
CA LYS A 116 12.67 13.95 14.03
C LYS A 116 11.26 13.55 14.46
N SER A 117 10.38 14.51 14.74
CA SER A 117 8.99 14.22 15.11
C SER A 117 8.21 13.64 13.93
N PHE A 118 8.51 14.07 12.71
CA PHE A 118 7.90 13.52 11.49
C PHE A 118 8.45 12.14 11.14
N SER A 119 9.76 11.94 11.31
CA SER A 119 10.37 10.61 11.24
C SER A 119 9.69 9.66 12.23
N HIS A 120 9.58 10.05 13.50
CA HIS A 120 8.92 9.26 14.53
C HIS A 120 7.44 8.97 14.21
N ALA A 121 6.67 9.97 13.76
CA ALA A 121 5.28 9.75 13.37
C ALA A 121 5.15 8.70 12.25
N CYS A 122 6.01 8.75 11.24
CA CYS A 122 6.02 7.76 10.16
C CYS A 122 6.52 6.39 10.63
N GLN A 123 7.42 6.32 11.62
CA GLN A 123 7.78 5.06 12.28
C GLN A 123 6.59 4.48 13.05
N MET A 124 5.75 5.29 13.67
CA MET A 124 4.60 4.80 14.46
C MET A 124 3.46 4.25 13.58
N LEU A 125 3.33 4.74 12.34
CA LEU A 125 2.35 4.20 11.39
C LEU A 125 2.59 2.69 11.16
N GLY A 126 1.58 1.89 11.46
CA GLY A 126 1.58 0.45 11.28
C GLY A 126 2.20 -0.38 12.41
N GLU A 127 2.73 0.26 13.47
CA GLU A 127 3.15 -0.48 14.67
C GLU A 127 1.96 -1.18 15.34
N SER A 128 0.85 -0.44 15.45
CA SER A 128 -0.46 -0.95 15.87
C SER A 128 -1.51 -0.72 14.77
N PHE A 129 -2.58 -1.50 14.76
CA PHE A 129 -3.76 -1.21 13.95
C PHE A 129 -4.60 -0.04 14.52
N SER A 130 -4.47 0.23 15.83
CA SER A 130 -5.08 1.40 16.48
C SER A 130 -4.23 2.65 16.30
N ILE A 131 -4.88 3.81 16.23
CA ILE A 131 -4.26 5.10 16.00
C ILE A 131 -4.61 6.03 17.16
N THR A 132 -3.61 6.76 17.66
CA THR A 132 -3.79 7.74 18.72
C THR A 132 -4.02 9.14 18.14
N ASP A 133 -4.75 9.99 18.87
CA ASP A 133 -4.96 11.39 18.47
C ASP A 133 -3.63 12.17 18.37
N GLU A 134 -2.64 11.81 19.18
CA GLU A 134 -1.28 12.36 19.10
C GLU A 134 -0.62 12.07 17.75
N LEU A 135 -0.71 10.81 17.28
CA LEU A 135 -0.18 10.44 15.97
C LEU A 135 -0.90 11.18 14.84
N VAL A 136 -2.24 11.28 14.92
CA VAL A 136 -3.02 12.06 13.95
C VAL A 136 -2.56 13.52 13.93
N SER A 137 -2.34 14.12 15.10
CA SER A 137 -1.92 15.52 15.23
C SER A 137 -0.52 15.76 14.65
N LEU A 138 0.43 14.84 14.86
CA LEU A 138 1.77 14.91 14.25
C LEU A 138 1.72 14.78 12.72
N LEU A 139 0.87 13.88 12.21
CA LEU A 139 0.66 13.71 10.77
C LEU A 139 -0.10 14.89 10.15
N GLU A 140 -0.99 15.54 10.90
CA GLU A 140 -1.67 16.77 10.50
C GLU A 140 -0.67 17.92 10.31
N ASP A 141 0.25 18.11 11.26
CA ASP A 141 1.33 19.09 11.13
C ASP A 141 2.25 18.76 9.94
N PHE A 142 2.62 17.48 9.78
CA PHE A 142 3.39 17.02 8.62
C PHE A 142 2.74 17.41 7.30
N VAL A 143 1.42 17.21 7.17
CA VAL A 143 0.67 17.58 5.95
C VAL A 143 0.68 19.10 5.76
N CYS A 144 0.53 19.91 6.81
CA CYS A 144 0.67 21.36 6.68
C CYS A 144 2.05 21.75 6.08
N LYS A 145 3.15 21.17 6.59
CA LYS A 145 4.50 21.43 6.06
C LYS A 145 4.67 20.90 4.64
N LEU A 146 4.06 19.77 4.30
CA LEU A 146 4.05 19.21 2.94
C LEU A 146 3.37 20.15 1.94
N TYR A 147 2.35 20.89 2.37
CA TYR A 147 1.67 21.93 1.58
C TYR A 147 2.36 23.31 1.66
N SER A 148 3.58 23.37 2.20
CA SER A 148 4.36 24.60 2.40
C SER A 148 3.71 25.61 3.36
N GLN A 149 2.82 25.15 4.23
CA GLN A 149 2.13 25.97 5.23
C GLN A 149 2.90 25.86 6.56
N GLN A 150 4.05 26.56 6.64
CA GLN A 150 4.99 26.40 7.76
C GLN A 150 4.45 26.92 9.10
N GLU A 151 3.55 27.89 9.07
CA GLU A 151 2.99 28.55 10.25
C GLU A 151 1.84 27.77 10.89
N TYR A 152 1.33 26.73 10.22
CA TYR A 152 0.14 25.99 10.64
C TYR A 152 0.47 24.54 11.00
N SER A 153 -0.25 24.00 11.97
CA SER A 153 -0.22 22.59 12.38
C SER A 153 -1.56 21.87 12.18
N HIS A 154 -2.60 22.60 11.78
CA HIS A 154 -3.94 22.08 11.53
C HIS A 154 -4.31 22.29 10.06
N VAL A 155 -4.76 21.22 9.40
CA VAL A 155 -4.97 21.28 7.94
C VAL A 155 -6.13 22.18 7.56
N ASN A 156 -7.13 22.33 8.43
CA ASN A 156 -8.25 23.24 8.19
C ASN A 156 -7.79 24.71 8.22
N ASP A 157 -6.89 25.09 9.13
CA ASP A 157 -6.34 26.44 9.21
C ASP A 157 -5.42 26.72 8.02
N ALA A 158 -4.56 25.75 7.67
CA ALA A 158 -3.71 25.80 6.50
C ALA A 158 -4.53 25.96 5.20
N ARG A 159 -5.65 25.23 5.10
CA ARG A 159 -6.58 25.28 3.98
C ARG A 159 -7.29 26.63 3.90
N TYR A 160 -7.78 27.15 5.03
CA TYR A 160 -8.40 28.47 5.10
C TYR A 160 -7.43 29.58 4.70
N SER A 161 -6.17 29.49 5.12
CA SER A 161 -5.11 30.42 4.74
C SER A 161 -4.86 30.40 3.23
N MET A 162 -4.69 29.20 2.64
CA MET A 162 -4.51 29.05 1.19
C MET A 162 -5.70 29.61 0.39
N PHE A 163 -6.93 29.36 0.86
CA PHE A 163 -8.13 29.90 0.26
C PHE A 163 -8.17 31.44 0.33
N SER A 164 -7.81 32.00 1.49
CA SER A 164 -7.72 33.46 1.70
C SER A 164 -6.68 34.12 0.81
N MET A 165 -5.63 33.40 0.42
CA MET A 165 -4.62 33.82 -0.58
C MET A 165 -5.07 33.61 -2.04
N ALA A 166 -6.38 33.50 -2.29
CA ALA A 166 -6.99 33.30 -3.61
C ALA A 166 -6.62 31.98 -4.30
N THR A 167 -6.25 30.93 -3.55
CA THR A 167 -6.19 29.57 -4.10
C THR A 167 -7.62 29.07 -4.35
N ARG A 168 -8.02 28.97 -5.62
CA ARG A 168 -9.40 28.60 -6.02
C ARG A 168 -9.58 27.14 -6.43
N ASN A 169 -8.49 26.40 -6.58
CA ASN A 169 -8.54 24.99 -6.92
C ASN A 169 -8.44 24.15 -5.64
N GLU A 170 -9.48 23.37 -5.34
CA GLU A 170 -9.54 22.53 -4.16
C GLU A 170 -8.46 21.45 -4.13
N SER A 171 -8.13 20.86 -5.28
CA SER A 171 -7.16 19.77 -5.38
C SER A 171 -5.75 20.16 -4.92
N VAL A 172 -5.36 21.44 -5.02
CA VAL A 172 -4.01 21.88 -4.63
C VAL A 172 -3.90 22.27 -3.15
N MET A 173 -5.02 22.33 -2.44
CA MET A 173 -5.09 22.60 -1.00
C MET A 173 -4.92 21.31 -0.19
N PRO A 174 -4.49 21.38 1.08
CA PRO A 174 -4.48 20.20 1.94
C PRO A 174 -5.90 19.64 2.09
N PRO A 175 -6.01 18.33 2.41
CA PRO A 175 -7.31 17.74 2.75
C PRO A 175 -7.90 18.47 3.98
N ASN A 176 -9.22 18.42 4.12
CA ASN A 176 -9.81 18.76 5.41
C ASN A 176 -9.45 17.70 6.46
N ARG A 177 -9.67 18.02 7.74
CA ARG A 177 -9.29 17.13 8.85
C ARG A 177 -9.98 15.76 8.79
N ASP A 178 -11.24 15.70 8.39
CA ASP A 178 -12.00 14.45 8.32
C ASP A 178 -11.44 13.50 7.25
N ALA A 179 -11.15 14.03 6.06
CA ALA A 179 -10.49 13.29 4.98
C ALA A 179 -9.09 12.84 5.38
N LEU A 180 -8.34 13.69 6.09
CA LEU A 180 -7.03 13.33 6.61
C LEU A 180 -7.10 12.16 7.60
N ILE A 181 -8.05 12.16 8.54
CA ILE A 181 -8.22 11.04 9.49
C ILE A 181 -8.44 9.72 8.74
N LYS A 182 -9.29 9.73 7.70
CA LYS A 182 -9.51 8.54 6.88
C LYS A 182 -8.25 8.10 6.16
N GLN A 183 -7.47 9.02 5.62
CA GLN A 183 -6.19 8.70 4.99
C GLN A 183 -5.18 8.12 6.00
N VAL A 184 -5.09 8.69 7.21
CA VAL A 184 -4.24 8.16 8.30
C VAL A 184 -4.67 6.74 8.67
N GLN A 185 -5.99 6.47 8.79
CA GLN A 185 -6.53 5.13 9.06
C GLN A 185 -6.12 4.11 8.00
N ARG A 186 -6.29 4.45 6.72
CA ARG A 186 -5.91 3.59 5.60
C ARG A 186 -4.41 3.36 5.54
N ALA A 187 -3.63 4.42 5.67
CA ALA A 187 -2.17 4.36 5.66
C ALA A 187 -1.62 3.52 6.80
N ASN A 188 -2.18 3.66 8.01
CA ASN A 188 -1.78 2.88 9.17
C ASN A 188 -2.06 1.39 8.97
N PHE A 189 -3.25 1.05 8.46
CA PHE A 189 -3.60 -0.33 8.16
C PHE A 189 -2.64 -0.94 7.13
N GLN A 190 -2.41 -0.25 6.00
CA GLN A 190 -1.50 -0.76 4.97
C GLN A 190 -0.06 -0.87 5.50
N ALA A 191 0.43 0.13 6.22
CA ALA A 191 1.75 0.08 6.84
C ALA A 191 1.88 -1.09 7.84
N ALA A 192 0.82 -1.39 8.58
CA ALA A 192 0.79 -2.53 9.51
C ALA A 192 0.91 -3.87 8.79
N VAL A 193 0.24 -4.02 7.65
CA VAL A 193 0.35 -5.21 6.78
C VAL A 193 1.78 -5.33 6.25
N CYS A 194 2.31 -4.25 5.64
CA CYS A 194 3.66 -4.23 5.08
C CYS A 194 4.74 -4.53 6.12
N LYS A 195 4.66 -3.96 7.34
CA LYS A 195 5.63 -4.22 8.42
C LYS A 195 5.64 -5.66 8.91
N ARG A 196 4.51 -6.36 8.76
CA ARG A 196 4.36 -7.77 9.12
C ARG A 196 4.75 -8.71 7.97
N SER A 197 5.40 -8.23 6.92
CA SER A 197 5.77 -9.05 5.75
C SER A 197 6.65 -10.26 6.09
N PHE A 198 7.41 -10.26 7.19
CA PHE A 198 8.17 -11.45 7.61
C PHE A 198 7.35 -12.51 8.35
N ASP A 199 6.14 -12.17 8.77
CA ASP A 199 5.21 -13.14 9.37
C ASP A 199 4.51 -13.92 8.26
N ASN A 200 4.57 -15.25 8.35
CA ASN A 200 3.85 -16.13 7.43
C ASN A 200 2.34 -16.05 7.64
N HIS A 201 1.90 -15.83 8.89
CA HIS A 201 0.51 -15.90 9.32
C HIS A 201 0.14 -14.68 10.18
N PRO A 202 0.29 -13.46 9.64
CA PRO A 202 0.03 -12.26 10.41
C PRO A 202 -1.44 -12.20 10.85
N ASP A 203 -1.65 -11.87 12.12
CA ASP A 203 -2.98 -11.54 12.63
C ASP A 203 -3.39 -10.15 12.15
N ILE A 204 -4.09 -10.12 11.01
CA ILE A 204 -4.56 -8.90 10.35
C ILE A 204 -6.07 -8.80 10.59
N PRO A 205 -6.56 -7.77 11.29
CA PRO A 205 -7.98 -7.58 11.47
C PRO A 205 -8.66 -7.31 10.13
N SER A 206 -9.94 -7.68 10.04
CA SER A 206 -10.71 -7.42 8.82
C SER A 206 -10.66 -5.93 8.45
N PRO A 207 -10.40 -5.59 7.18
CA PRO A 207 -10.44 -4.20 6.70
C PRO A 207 -11.79 -3.52 6.97
N ALA A 208 -12.87 -4.30 7.11
CA ALA A 208 -14.24 -3.83 7.31
C ALA A 208 -14.46 -2.99 8.59
N GLY A 209 -13.56 -3.06 9.58
CA GLY A 209 -13.65 -2.26 10.80
C GLY A 209 -12.96 -0.88 10.72
N HIS A 210 -12.16 -0.62 9.68
CA HIS A 210 -11.30 0.58 9.58
C HIS A 210 -11.65 1.48 8.38
N ALA A 211 -12.70 1.13 7.61
CA ALA A 211 -13.37 1.95 6.62
C ALA A 211 -14.90 1.85 6.84
N PRO A 212 -15.72 2.88 6.55
CA PRO A 212 -17.18 2.76 6.72
C PRO A 212 -17.71 1.62 5.85
N PRO A 213 -18.67 0.81 6.33
CA PRO A 213 -19.20 -0.28 5.53
C PRO A 213 -20.03 0.32 4.39
N PRO A 214 -19.92 -0.28 3.21
CA PRO A 214 -21.10 -0.95 2.72
C PRO A 214 -20.79 -2.44 2.73
N SER A 215 -21.56 -3.21 3.50
CA SER A 215 -21.61 -4.65 3.29
C SER A 215 -21.84 -4.88 1.80
N VAL A 216 -20.87 -5.50 1.12
CA VAL A 216 -21.06 -5.96 -0.26
C VAL A 216 -22.17 -7.01 -0.18
N THR A 217 -23.40 -6.59 -0.48
CA THR A 217 -24.58 -7.46 -0.45
C THR A 217 -24.51 -8.43 -1.62
N ASP A 218 -25.07 -9.63 -1.47
CA ASP A 218 -25.16 -10.58 -2.59
C ASP A 218 -25.90 -9.99 -3.80
N GLU A 219 -26.79 -9.03 -3.57
CA GLU A 219 -27.48 -8.27 -4.60
C GLU A 219 -26.51 -7.38 -5.42
N LEU A 220 -25.60 -6.66 -4.74
CA LEU A 220 -24.56 -5.88 -5.40
C LEU A 220 -23.57 -6.78 -6.15
N VAL A 221 -23.18 -7.92 -5.56
CA VAL A 221 -22.30 -8.89 -6.24
C VAL A 221 -22.95 -9.41 -7.51
N SER A 222 -24.23 -9.78 -7.45
CA SER A 222 -24.96 -10.31 -8.60
C SER A 222 -25.06 -9.28 -9.74
N LEU A 223 -25.29 -8.01 -9.42
CA LEU A 223 -25.31 -6.93 -10.41
C LEU A 223 -23.94 -6.74 -11.08
N LEU A 224 -22.86 -6.83 -10.30
CA LEU A 224 -21.50 -6.68 -10.79
C LEU A 224 -21.02 -7.90 -11.58
N GLU A 225 -21.46 -9.11 -11.23
CA GLU A 225 -21.21 -10.31 -12.01
C GLU A 225 -21.81 -10.19 -13.42
N ASP A 226 -23.05 -9.73 -13.54
CA ASP A 226 -23.72 -9.49 -14.82
C ASP A 226 -23.00 -8.40 -15.65
N PHE A 227 -22.60 -7.29 -15.00
CA PHE A 227 -21.80 -6.24 -15.65
C PHE A 227 -20.47 -6.77 -16.20
N VAL A 228 -19.73 -7.54 -15.41
CA VAL A 228 -18.44 -8.11 -15.82
C VAL A 228 -18.62 -9.14 -16.94
N CYS A 229 -19.64 -9.98 -16.90
CA CYS A 229 -19.94 -10.91 -18.00
C CYS A 229 -20.17 -10.14 -19.31
N LYS A 230 -20.90 -9.02 -19.28
CA LYS A 230 -21.09 -8.14 -20.45
C LYS A 230 -19.79 -7.52 -20.93
N LEU A 231 -18.93 -7.05 -20.02
CA LEU A 231 -17.63 -6.46 -20.36
C LEU A 231 -16.72 -7.44 -21.12
N TYR A 232 -16.79 -8.73 -20.79
CA TYR A 232 -16.03 -9.80 -21.44
C TYR A 232 -16.77 -10.43 -22.64
N SER A 233 -17.81 -9.77 -23.17
CA SER A 233 -18.63 -10.26 -24.29
C SER A 233 -19.30 -11.63 -24.03
N GLN A 234 -19.57 -11.96 -22.76
CA GLN A 234 -20.21 -13.19 -22.31
C GLN A 234 -21.67 -12.93 -21.90
N GLN A 235 -22.48 -12.39 -22.82
CA GLN A 235 -23.84 -11.90 -22.52
C GLN A 235 -24.85 -13.00 -22.16
N GLU A 236 -24.52 -14.27 -22.42
CA GLU A 236 -25.35 -15.43 -22.08
C GLU A 236 -25.25 -15.83 -20.60
N TYR A 237 -24.34 -15.22 -19.84
CA TYR A 237 -24.06 -15.56 -18.45
C TYR A 237 -24.30 -14.37 -17.52
N SER A 238 -24.89 -14.65 -16.35
CA SER A 238 -25.08 -13.69 -15.25
C SER A 238 -24.08 -13.89 -14.11
N HIS A 239 -23.26 -14.95 -14.16
CA HIS A 239 -22.29 -15.30 -13.13
C HIS A 239 -20.91 -15.51 -13.74
N VAL A 240 -19.90 -14.82 -13.21
CA VAL A 240 -18.55 -14.78 -13.80
C VAL A 240 -17.85 -16.12 -13.79
N ASN A 241 -18.14 -16.99 -12.80
CA ASN A 241 -17.60 -18.35 -12.75
C ASN A 241 -18.13 -19.23 -13.89
N ASN A 242 -19.41 -19.09 -14.26
CA ASN A 242 -20.01 -19.84 -15.37
C ASN A 242 -19.45 -19.35 -16.72
N ALA A 243 -19.33 -18.04 -16.88
CA ALA A 243 -18.68 -17.43 -18.04
C ALA A 243 -17.22 -17.92 -18.18
N ARG A 244 -16.44 -17.88 -17.09
CA ARG A 244 -15.06 -18.40 -17.04
C ARG A 244 -14.98 -19.86 -17.45
N TYR A 245 -15.86 -20.70 -16.90
CA TYR A 245 -15.89 -22.13 -17.19
C TYR A 245 -16.18 -22.40 -18.67
N SER A 246 -17.11 -21.66 -19.27
CA SER A 246 -17.41 -21.78 -20.70
C SER A 246 -16.21 -21.40 -21.58
N MET A 247 -15.53 -20.28 -21.27
CA MET A 247 -14.35 -19.81 -22.02
C MET A 247 -13.20 -20.81 -21.91
N PHE A 248 -13.02 -21.41 -20.74
CA PHE A 248 -12.05 -22.47 -20.51
C PHE A 248 -12.35 -23.70 -21.37
N LEU A 249 -13.61 -24.13 -21.45
CA LEU A 249 -14.04 -25.24 -22.31
C LEU A 249 -13.87 -24.93 -23.81
N MET A 250 -14.04 -23.66 -24.21
CA MET A 250 -13.78 -23.16 -25.56
C MET A 250 -12.28 -22.98 -25.89
N ALA A 251 -11.39 -23.64 -25.15
CA ALA A 251 -9.93 -23.64 -25.32
C ALA A 251 -9.25 -22.27 -25.15
N THR A 252 -9.92 -21.30 -24.51
CA THR A 252 -9.29 -20.03 -24.11
C THR A 252 -8.43 -20.29 -22.87
N ARG A 253 -7.13 -20.58 -23.06
CA ARG A 253 -6.19 -20.88 -21.97
C ARG A 253 -5.42 -19.66 -21.45
N ASN A 254 -5.69 -18.48 -21.98
CA ASN A 254 -5.04 -17.26 -21.56
C ASN A 254 -5.87 -16.59 -20.44
N GLU A 255 -5.36 -16.62 -19.21
CA GLU A 255 -6.05 -16.03 -18.05
C GLU A 255 -6.30 -14.53 -18.17
N SER A 256 -5.45 -13.82 -18.92
CA SER A 256 -5.55 -12.35 -19.07
C SER A 256 -6.79 -11.88 -19.84
N ILE A 257 -7.44 -12.78 -20.59
CA ILE A 257 -8.65 -12.47 -21.38
C ILE A 257 -9.92 -13.11 -20.80
N MET A 258 -9.82 -13.79 -19.66
CA MET A 258 -10.97 -14.36 -18.96
C MET A 258 -11.50 -13.39 -17.89
N PRO A 259 -12.82 -13.36 -17.63
CA PRO A 259 -13.37 -12.57 -16.53
C PRO A 259 -12.79 -13.04 -15.19
N PRO A 260 -12.66 -12.18 -14.16
CA PRO A 260 -12.24 -12.61 -12.83
C PRO A 260 -13.20 -13.68 -12.27
N ASN A 261 -12.70 -14.54 -11.39
CA ASN A 261 -13.60 -15.41 -10.63
C ASN A 261 -14.38 -14.61 -9.58
N ARG A 262 -15.46 -15.17 -9.03
CA ARG A 262 -16.34 -14.48 -8.08
C ARG A 262 -15.58 -13.93 -6.87
N ASP A 263 -14.64 -14.69 -6.32
CA ASP A 263 -13.87 -14.26 -5.14
C ASP A 263 -12.97 -13.07 -5.46
N ALA A 264 -12.30 -13.09 -6.62
CA ALA A 264 -11.48 -12.00 -7.12
C ALA A 264 -12.32 -10.76 -7.43
N LEU A 265 -13.53 -10.93 -7.97
CA LEU A 265 -14.48 -9.85 -8.19
C LEU A 265 -14.90 -9.20 -6.85
N ILE A 266 -15.32 -9.99 -5.87
CA ILE A 266 -15.72 -9.49 -4.54
C ILE A 266 -14.57 -8.71 -3.90
N LYS A 267 -13.35 -9.24 -3.97
CA LYS A 267 -12.15 -8.56 -3.48
C LYS A 267 -11.89 -7.25 -4.22
N HIS A 268 -12.03 -7.23 -5.55
CA HIS A 268 -11.89 -6.00 -6.35
C HIS A 268 -12.91 -4.94 -5.95
N VAL A 269 -14.15 -5.33 -5.70
CA VAL A 269 -15.24 -4.43 -5.31
C VAL A 269 -15.03 -3.90 -3.90
N GLN A 270 -14.60 -4.75 -2.97
CA GLN A 270 -14.20 -4.32 -1.63
C GLN A 270 -13.07 -3.29 -1.68
N ARG A 271 -12.07 -3.51 -2.56
CA ARG A 271 -10.98 -2.56 -2.80
C ARG A 271 -11.46 -1.26 -3.48
N ALA A 272 -12.33 -1.36 -4.48
CA ALA A 272 -12.88 -0.19 -5.17
C ALA A 272 -13.74 0.66 -4.21
N ASN A 273 -14.55 0.04 -3.36
CA ASN A 273 -15.30 0.74 -2.32
C ASN A 273 -14.37 1.42 -1.30
N PHE A 274 -13.24 0.79 -0.99
CA PHE A 274 -12.20 1.39 -0.16
C PHE A 274 -11.57 2.63 -0.82
N GLN A 275 -11.41 2.62 -2.15
CA GLN A 275 -10.88 3.72 -2.95
C GLN A 275 -11.91 4.84 -3.22
N ALA A 276 -13.21 4.52 -3.33
CA ALA A 276 -14.27 5.43 -3.76
C ALA A 276 -14.92 6.26 -2.63
N ALA A 277 -14.65 5.98 -1.36
CA ALA A 277 -15.23 6.70 -0.21
C ALA A 277 -14.55 8.05 0.10
N VAL A 278 -14.19 8.82 -0.95
CA VAL A 278 -13.61 10.17 -0.90
C VAL A 278 -14.69 11.21 -1.18
#